data_AF-H1KQF2-F1
#
_entry.id   AF-H1KQF2-F1
#
_cell.length_a   1.000
_cell.length_b   1.000
_cell.length_c   1.000
_cell.angle_alpha   90.00
_cell.angle_beta   90.00
_cell.angle_gamma   90.00
#
_symmetry.space_group_name_H-M   'P 1'
#
loop_
_entity.id
_entity.type
_entity.pdbx_description
1 polymer ?
#
loop_
_entity_poly.entity_id
_entity_poly.type
_entity_poly.pdbx_seq_one_letter_code
_entity_poly.pdbx_strand_id
1 'polypeptide(L)'
;MRSAAAALLLALGAAPAWAACNVSTGERPSRTPFFLGIEPMDGPAEVFCKLQQLKGRYRVNLQFRDTEVDRTKEFDFDGARGVGPEHLTSFLQSLFPTERGPEFDPVDGKPFPKVLKHVVQGRASSLPGGGELQIPDVWQGARQLMLWEKFAIRVRPMPAPLEGFTLTVNFRPSPGRFVMEASGRRPSLYFRAWKPRLPLGSTINSACSEEIPLCKELPDVVPVRMSHEVEEVRLELEGDNLAVQAEQTLTNLETRYRRNLASSNMRDFDPVRGRGRVEIRDGATVITGESFPPERGKIGPSKVSVVYAEEQSEVSYRTRIDAYFREFRDALVRQQSIDRKTRTN
;
A
#
# COMPACT_ATOMS: atom_id res chain seq x y z
N MET A 1 8.74 -11.70 -30.52
CA MET A 1 7.70 -11.21 -29.59
C MET A 1 7.77 -12.05 -28.31
N ARG A 2 8.27 -11.50 -27.19
CA ARG A 2 8.18 -12.20 -25.90
C ARG A 2 6.73 -12.05 -25.43
N SER A 3 6.00 -13.18 -25.36
CA SER A 3 4.58 -13.22 -24.98
C SER A 3 4.33 -12.56 -23.62
N ALA A 4 3.17 -11.93 -23.44
CA ALA A 4 2.67 -11.43 -22.15
C ALA A 4 2.72 -12.50 -21.05
N ALA A 5 2.52 -13.77 -21.44
CA ALA A 5 2.69 -14.93 -20.59
C ALA A 5 4.12 -15.01 -20.04
N ALA A 6 5.14 -14.76 -20.86
CA ALA A 6 6.53 -14.76 -20.41
C ALA A 6 6.82 -13.59 -19.46
N ALA A 7 6.19 -12.42 -19.64
CA ALA A 7 6.33 -11.29 -18.71
C ALA A 7 5.66 -11.59 -17.36
N LEU A 8 4.47 -12.19 -17.36
CA LEU A 8 3.77 -12.63 -16.16
C LEU A 8 4.54 -13.75 -15.45
N LEU A 9 5.06 -14.73 -16.19
CA LEU A 9 5.87 -15.85 -15.68
C LEU A 9 7.24 -15.40 -15.18
N LEU A 10 7.89 -14.42 -15.83
CA LEU A 10 9.13 -13.80 -15.34
C LEU A 10 8.88 -13.00 -14.06
N ALA A 11 7.75 -12.30 -13.98
CA ALA A 11 7.42 -11.50 -12.82
C ALA A 11 6.92 -12.35 -11.64
N LEU A 12 6.28 -13.50 -11.92
CA LEU A 12 6.06 -14.56 -10.94
C LEU A 12 7.38 -15.25 -10.57
N GLY A 13 8.30 -15.49 -11.52
CA GLY A 13 9.55 -16.24 -11.35
C GLY A 13 10.76 -15.46 -10.86
N ALA A 14 10.67 -14.14 -10.68
CA ALA A 14 11.78 -13.32 -10.21
C ALA A 14 12.17 -13.72 -8.78
N ALA A 15 13.32 -14.37 -8.63
CA ALA A 15 14.01 -14.49 -7.35
C ALA A 15 14.44 -13.08 -6.91
N PRO A 16 14.31 -12.74 -5.62
CA PRO A 16 14.52 -11.36 -5.19
C PRO A 16 16.02 -11.03 -5.28
N ALA A 17 16.38 -10.05 -6.11
CA ALA A 17 17.75 -9.52 -6.16
C ALA A 17 17.92 -8.53 -5.00
N TRP A 18 18.41 -9.03 -3.85
CA TRP A 18 18.47 -8.33 -2.55
C TRP A 18 19.47 -7.18 -2.43
N ALA A 19 20.04 -6.64 -3.51
CA ALA A 19 21.26 -5.84 -3.40
C ALA A 19 21.08 -4.32 -3.23
N ALA A 20 19.92 -3.71 -3.54
CA ALA A 20 19.75 -2.25 -3.46
C ALA A 20 18.56 -1.75 -2.62
N CYS A 21 17.61 -2.63 -2.29
CA CYS A 21 16.42 -2.33 -1.49
C CYS A 21 16.50 -3.02 -0.13
N ASN A 22 17.62 -2.86 0.58
CA ASN A 22 17.78 -3.49 1.89
C ASN A 22 17.10 -2.66 2.97
N VAL A 23 15.77 -2.66 2.97
CA VAL A 23 15.00 -2.31 4.16
C VAL A 23 14.92 -3.59 5.00
N SER A 24 16.02 -3.92 5.66
CA SER A 24 16.04 -5.03 6.63
C SER A 24 15.09 -4.67 7.77
N THR A 25 13.99 -5.39 7.86
CA THR A 25 12.92 -5.16 8.83
C THR A 25 13.13 -5.92 10.14
N GLY A 26 14.15 -6.80 10.20
CA GLY A 26 14.44 -7.67 11.35
C GLY A 26 13.38 -8.75 11.63
N GLU A 27 12.30 -8.79 10.84
CA GLU A 27 11.22 -9.76 10.99
C GLU A 27 11.37 -10.91 9.99
N ARG A 28 10.95 -12.12 10.38
CA ARG A 28 11.02 -13.28 9.50
C ARG A 28 10.12 -13.03 8.28
N PRO A 29 10.62 -13.22 7.05
CA PRO A 29 9.81 -13.14 5.84
C PRO A 29 8.58 -14.04 5.95
N SER A 30 7.51 -13.66 5.25
CA SER A 30 6.35 -14.53 5.05
C SER A 30 6.80 -15.88 4.47
N ARG A 31 6.09 -16.97 4.78
CA ARG A 31 6.44 -18.30 4.24
C ARG A 31 6.05 -18.43 2.77
N THR A 32 5.15 -17.56 2.29
CA THR A 32 4.72 -17.43 0.90
C THR A 32 4.89 -16.00 0.38
N PRO A 33 6.15 -15.52 0.18
CA PRO A 33 6.36 -14.19 -0.39
C PRO A 33 5.81 -14.19 -1.83
N PHE A 34 4.88 -13.28 -2.11
CA PHE A 34 4.25 -13.16 -3.41
C PHE A 34 4.89 -12.02 -4.22
N PHE A 35 4.98 -12.21 -5.55
CA PHE A 35 5.38 -11.28 -6.61
C PHE A 35 6.36 -10.13 -6.22
N LEU A 36 7.59 -10.16 -6.74
CA LEU A 36 8.71 -9.26 -6.36
C LEU A 36 9.10 -9.31 -4.87
N GLY A 37 8.53 -10.27 -4.13
CA GLY A 37 8.73 -10.40 -2.69
C GLY A 37 8.06 -9.28 -1.91
N ILE A 38 6.94 -8.72 -2.39
CA ILE A 38 6.16 -7.75 -1.63
C ILE A 38 5.46 -8.48 -0.49
N GLU A 39 5.55 -7.91 0.71
CA GLU A 39 5.05 -8.47 1.95
C GLU A 39 4.05 -7.51 2.60
N PRO A 40 3.11 -8.00 3.42
CA PRO A 40 2.13 -7.17 4.11
C PRO A 40 2.73 -6.05 4.94
N MET A 41 3.91 -6.31 5.51
CA MET A 41 4.64 -5.35 6.33
C MET A 41 5.36 -4.25 5.55
N ASP A 42 5.41 -4.35 4.22
CA ASP A 42 6.03 -3.32 3.41
C ASP A 42 5.24 -2.03 3.47
N GLY A 43 5.95 -0.91 3.43
CA GLY A 43 5.36 0.40 3.23
C GLY A 43 5.51 0.86 1.80
N PRO A 44 5.05 2.08 1.51
CA PRO A 44 5.05 2.60 0.15
C PRO A 44 6.47 2.77 -0.41
N ALA A 45 7.45 3.11 0.44
CA ALA A 45 8.85 3.24 0.04
C ALA A 45 9.47 1.87 -0.30
N GLU A 46 9.22 0.86 0.53
CA GLU A 46 9.69 -0.51 0.32
C GLU A 46 9.09 -1.11 -0.96
N VAL A 47 7.77 -0.97 -1.15
CA VAL A 47 7.09 -1.45 -2.35
C VAL A 47 7.62 -0.74 -3.59
N PHE A 48 7.73 0.59 -3.58
CA PHE A 48 8.25 1.30 -4.74
C PHE A 48 9.67 0.88 -5.11
N CYS A 49 10.51 0.58 -4.12
CA CYS A 49 11.84 0.02 -4.36
C CYS A 49 11.74 -1.37 -5.02
N LYS A 50 10.86 -2.26 -4.52
CA LYS A 50 10.62 -3.58 -5.11
C LYS A 50 10.09 -3.49 -6.55
N LEU A 51 9.25 -2.51 -6.86
CA LEU A 51 8.72 -2.28 -8.22
C LEU A 51 9.81 -1.97 -9.25
N GLN A 52 10.91 -1.32 -8.86
CA GLN A 52 12.01 -0.98 -9.76
C GLN A 52 12.79 -2.20 -10.27
N GLN A 53 12.58 -3.38 -9.67
CA GLN A 53 13.12 -4.65 -10.18
C GLN A 53 12.46 -5.06 -11.52
N LEU A 54 11.29 -4.50 -11.84
CA LEU A 54 10.64 -4.70 -13.13
C LEU A 54 11.38 -3.90 -14.21
N LYS A 55 12.25 -4.52 -14.99
CA LYS A 55 12.93 -3.83 -16.09
C LYS A 55 11.94 -3.35 -17.16
N GLY A 56 12.10 -2.12 -17.64
CA GLY A 56 11.34 -1.54 -18.76
C GLY A 56 10.61 -0.25 -18.41
N ARG A 57 9.82 0.25 -19.36
CA ARG A 57 9.01 1.46 -19.18
C ARG A 57 7.64 1.10 -18.62
N TYR A 58 7.21 1.81 -17.59
CA TYR A 58 5.93 1.58 -16.92
C TYR A 58 5.19 2.89 -16.68
N ARG A 59 3.88 2.81 -16.81
CA ARG A 59 2.95 3.82 -16.32
C ARG A 59 2.59 3.47 -14.89
N VAL A 60 2.92 4.35 -13.96
CA VAL A 60 2.59 4.23 -12.54
C VAL A 60 1.50 5.23 -12.21
N ASN A 61 0.39 4.74 -11.68
CA ASN A 61 -0.74 5.53 -11.23
C ASN A 61 -0.85 5.40 -9.71
N LEU A 62 -0.83 6.53 -9.01
CA LEU A 62 -1.15 6.64 -7.60
C LEU A 62 -2.63 7.00 -7.49
N GLN A 63 -3.42 6.14 -6.86
CA GLN A 63 -4.86 6.34 -6.71
C GLN A 63 -5.24 6.38 -5.23
N PHE A 64 -5.71 7.52 -4.76
CA PHE A 64 -6.32 7.67 -3.45
C PHE A 64 -7.77 7.21 -3.52
N ARG A 65 -8.15 6.26 -2.65
CA ARG A 65 -9.40 5.50 -2.77
C ARG A 65 -10.61 6.26 -2.23
N ASP A 66 -10.43 6.99 -1.13
CA ASP A 66 -11.55 7.63 -0.42
C ASP A 66 -11.96 8.94 -1.13
N THR A 67 -11.00 9.67 -1.68
CA THR A 67 -11.23 10.92 -2.44
C THR A 67 -11.35 10.72 -3.95
N GLU A 68 -11.08 9.51 -4.45
CA GLU A 68 -11.05 9.14 -5.86
C GLU A 68 -10.10 10.01 -6.71
N VAL A 69 -9.07 10.59 -6.09
CA VAL A 69 -8.05 11.37 -6.78
C VAL A 69 -6.91 10.47 -7.24
N ASP A 70 -6.40 10.69 -8.45
CA ASP A 70 -5.31 9.92 -9.00
C ASP A 70 -4.29 10.77 -9.78
N ARG A 71 -3.02 10.34 -9.76
CA ARG A 71 -1.96 10.89 -10.61
C ARG A 71 -1.25 9.77 -11.35
N THR A 72 -0.96 10.02 -12.61
CA THR A 72 -0.16 9.12 -13.43
C THR A 72 1.19 9.74 -13.75
N LYS A 73 2.25 8.94 -13.64
CA LYS A 73 3.60 9.30 -14.10
C LYS A 73 4.24 8.10 -14.80
N GLU A 74 5.01 8.38 -15.84
CA GLU A 74 5.81 7.36 -16.52
C GLU A 74 7.16 7.22 -15.83
N PHE A 75 7.59 5.97 -15.67
CA PHE A 75 8.89 5.60 -15.11
C PHE A 75 9.59 4.68 -16.09
N ASP A 76 10.90 4.82 -16.21
CA ASP A 76 11.77 3.86 -16.89
C ASP A 76 12.61 3.17 -15.83
N PHE A 77 12.35 1.89 -15.61
CA PHE A 77 13.03 1.07 -14.62
C PHE A 77 14.18 0.33 -15.31
N ASP A 78 15.41 0.65 -14.92
CA ASP A 78 16.61 0.06 -15.51
C ASP A 78 16.84 -1.40 -15.06
N GLY A 79 16.12 -1.86 -14.02
CA GLY A 79 16.22 -3.18 -13.42
C GLY A 79 17.54 -3.44 -12.69
N ALA A 80 18.41 -2.44 -12.54
CA ALA A 80 19.79 -2.60 -12.07
C ALA A 80 20.21 -1.64 -10.97
N ARG A 81 19.43 -0.60 -10.62
CA ARG A 81 19.71 0.26 -9.47
C ARG A 81 18.42 0.65 -8.76
N GLY A 82 18.39 0.44 -7.43
CA GLY A 82 17.40 1.05 -6.57
C GLY A 82 17.58 2.56 -6.65
N VAL A 83 16.76 3.22 -7.46
CA VAL A 83 16.49 4.63 -7.34
C VAL A 83 15.92 4.84 -5.93
N GLY A 84 16.56 5.70 -5.15
CA GLY A 84 16.23 5.82 -3.74
C GLY A 84 14.81 6.38 -3.51
N PRO A 85 14.36 6.37 -2.25
CA PRO A 85 13.01 6.81 -1.86
C PRO A 85 12.72 8.27 -2.24
N GLU A 86 13.73 9.07 -2.56
CA GLU A 86 13.61 10.46 -3.04
C GLU A 86 12.81 10.60 -4.33
N HIS A 87 12.83 9.62 -5.24
CA HIS A 87 12.04 9.70 -6.48
C HIS A 87 10.55 9.47 -6.24
N LEU A 88 10.21 8.54 -5.34
CA LEU A 88 8.83 8.38 -4.87
C LEU A 88 8.38 9.63 -4.10
N THR A 89 9.25 10.16 -3.25
CA THR A 89 8.99 11.40 -2.49
C THR A 89 8.73 12.57 -3.44
N SER A 90 9.52 12.72 -4.51
CA SER A 90 9.30 13.75 -5.53
C SER A 90 7.98 13.55 -6.28
N PHE A 91 7.65 12.30 -6.64
CA PHE A 91 6.38 11.99 -7.28
C PHE A 91 5.19 12.32 -6.36
N LEU A 92 5.24 11.92 -5.09
CA LEU A 92 4.23 12.27 -4.09
C LEU A 92 4.16 13.77 -3.84
N GLN A 93 5.30 14.45 -3.71
CA GLN A 93 5.33 15.88 -3.49
C GLN A 93 4.71 16.66 -4.65
N SER A 94 4.79 16.14 -5.88
CA SER A 94 4.13 16.76 -7.04
C SER A 94 2.60 16.77 -6.96
N LEU A 95 2.01 16.01 -6.02
CA LEU A 95 0.57 15.95 -5.80
C LEU A 95 0.08 17.03 -4.82
N PHE A 96 0.95 17.52 -3.94
CA PHE A 96 0.54 18.31 -2.80
C PHE A 96 1.12 19.73 -2.85
N PRO A 97 0.27 20.77 -2.76
CA PRO A 97 0.75 22.13 -2.72
C PRO A 97 1.46 22.40 -1.39
N THR A 98 2.59 23.11 -1.46
CA THR A 98 3.32 23.64 -0.29
C THR A 98 3.02 25.12 -0.04
N GLU A 99 2.24 25.76 -0.89
CA GLU A 99 1.93 27.19 -0.85
C GLU A 99 0.46 27.43 -1.24
N ARG A 100 0.04 28.71 -1.18
CA ARG A 100 -1.26 29.13 -1.70
C ARG A 100 -1.30 28.92 -3.22
N GLY A 101 -2.06 27.92 -3.64
CA GLY A 101 -2.23 27.56 -5.04
C GLY A 101 -3.66 27.13 -5.37
N PRO A 102 -3.94 26.85 -6.65
CA PRO A 102 -5.26 26.40 -7.10
C PRO A 102 -5.68 25.13 -6.36
N GLU A 103 -6.99 24.98 -6.12
CA GLU A 103 -7.53 23.77 -5.45
C GLU A 103 -7.54 22.53 -6.36
N PHE A 104 -7.14 22.72 -7.61
CA PHE A 104 -7.14 21.73 -8.67
C PHE A 104 -5.76 21.75 -9.33
N ASP A 105 -5.25 20.56 -9.67
CA ASP A 105 -4.07 20.44 -10.50
C ASP A 105 -4.32 21.13 -11.85
N PRO A 106 -3.45 22.05 -12.28
CA PRO A 106 -3.69 22.84 -13.49
C PRO A 106 -3.56 22.04 -14.79
N VAL A 107 -2.99 20.83 -14.74
CA VAL A 107 -2.80 19.97 -15.92
C VAL A 107 -3.98 19.03 -16.10
N ASP A 108 -4.39 18.34 -15.03
CA ASP A 108 -5.40 17.27 -15.08
C ASP A 108 -6.75 17.70 -14.48
N GLY A 109 -6.86 18.90 -13.90
CA GLY A 109 -8.07 19.38 -13.22
C GLY A 109 -8.44 18.61 -11.95
N LYS A 110 -7.50 17.82 -11.40
CA LYS A 110 -7.75 16.89 -10.29
C LYS A 110 -7.64 17.60 -8.93
N PRO A 111 -8.58 17.37 -7.99
CA PRO A 111 -8.60 18.09 -6.72
C PRO A 111 -7.72 17.43 -5.65
N PHE A 112 -6.41 17.28 -5.87
CA PHE A 112 -5.48 16.68 -4.91
C PHE A 112 -5.53 17.24 -3.48
N PRO A 113 -5.78 18.54 -3.26
CA PRO A 113 -5.97 19.06 -1.91
C PRO A 113 -7.11 18.39 -1.12
N LYS A 114 -8.06 17.69 -1.77
CA LYS A 114 -9.07 16.88 -1.06
C LYS A 114 -8.45 15.76 -0.23
N VAL A 115 -7.36 15.16 -0.70
CA VAL A 115 -6.63 14.09 0.02
C VAL A 115 -6.13 14.60 1.38
N LEU A 116 -5.75 15.87 1.45
CA LEU A 116 -5.27 16.49 2.69
C LEU A 116 -6.34 16.59 3.79
N LYS A 117 -7.64 16.42 3.45
CA LYS A 117 -8.74 16.35 4.43
C LYS A 117 -8.72 15.08 5.27
N HIS A 118 -7.98 14.05 4.83
CA HIS A 118 -7.80 12.80 5.56
C HIS A 118 -6.50 12.77 6.37
N VAL A 119 -5.84 13.92 6.58
CA VAL A 119 -4.65 13.97 7.45
C VAL A 119 -5.07 14.01 8.91
N VAL A 120 -4.46 13.15 9.71
CA VAL A 120 -4.68 13.04 11.16
C VAL A 120 -3.37 13.23 11.92
N GLN A 121 -3.47 13.62 13.18
CA GLN A 121 -2.35 13.72 14.11
C GLN A 121 -2.29 12.49 15.02
N GLY A 122 -1.10 12.14 15.53
CA GLY A 122 -0.94 11.01 16.46
C GLY A 122 -1.84 11.09 17.72
N ARG A 123 -2.18 12.30 18.16
CA ARG A 123 -3.11 12.56 19.27
C ARG A 123 -4.60 12.55 18.87
N ALA A 124 -4.93 12.32 17.61
CA ALA A 124 -6.30 12.38 17.12
C ALA A 124 -7.25 11.53 17.97
N SER A 125 -8.34 12.15 18.42
CA SER A 125 -9.42 11.51 19.17
C SER A 125 -10.52 10.98 18.27
N SER A 126 -10.44 11.27 16.96
CA SER A 126 -11.33 10.76 15.93
C SER A 126 -10.52 10.55 14.65
N LEU A 127 -10.85 9.50 13.90
CA LEU A 127 -10.24 9.18 12.61
C LEU A 127 -11.31 9.16 11.51
N PRO A 128 -10.97 9.52 10.26
CA PRO A 128 -11.85 9.28 9.13
C PRO A 128 -12.23 7.80 9.05
N GLY A 129 -13.54 7.52 9.02
CA GLY A 129 -14.08 6.16 9.04
C GLY A 129 -14.26 5.54 10.45
N GLY A 130 -13.96 6.28 11.51
CA GLY A 130 -14.16 5.89 12.91
C GLY A 130 -12.90 5.37 13.61
N GLY A 131 -12.96 5.36 14.95
CA GLY A 131 -11.83 4.98 15.81
C GLY A 131 -10.97 6.17 16.22
N GLU A 132 -9.83 5.90 16.86
CA GLU A 132 -8.96 6.90 17.45
C GLU A 132 -7.49 6.43 17.51
N LEU A 133 -6.55 7.38 17.55
CA LEU A 133 -5.15 7.08 17.85
C LEU A 133 -4.86 7.32 19.34
N GLN A 134 -5.23 8.51 19.85
CA GLN A 134 -5.02 8.94 21.24
C GLN A 134 -3.61 8.65 21.80
N ILE A 135 -2.56 8.88 21.01
CA ILE A 135 -1.21 8.67 21.52
C ILE A 135 -0.87 9.76 22.55
N PRO A 136 -0.45 9.41 23.78
CA PRO A 136 -0.16 10.39 24.83
C PRO A 136 0.96 11.37 24.48
N ASP A 137 0.83 12.60 24.95
CA ASP A 137 1.75 13.73 24.67
C ASP A 137 3.14 13.60 25.31
N VAL A 138 3.32 12.65 26.24
CA VAL A 138 4.62 12.27 26.79
C VAL A 138 5.57 11.74 25.71
N TRP A 139 5.04 11.26 24.58
CA TRP A 139 5.83 10.84 23.43
C TRP A 139 5.76 11.86 22.29
N GLN A 140 6.92 12.28 21.78
CA GLN A 140 7.03 13.34 20.76
C GLN A 140 6.29 13.02 19.46
N GLY A 141 6.15 11.74 19.12
CA GLY A 141 5.39 11.33 17.93
C GLY A 141 3.89 11.64 18.01
N ALA A 142 3.33 11.95 19.19
CA ALA A 142 1.94 12.37 19.31
C ALA A 142 1.62 13.67 18.53
N ARG A 143 2.62 14.53 18.29
CA ARG A 143 2.46 15.79 17.53
C ARG A 143 2.54 15.61 16.02
N GLN A 144 2.98 14.44 15.57
CA GLN A 144 3.27 14.17 14.17
C GLN A 144 1.99 13.88 13.37
N LEU A 145 2.01 14.22 12.08
CA LEU A 145 0.90 14.01 11.16
C LEU A 145 1.13 12.79 10.27
N MET A 146 0.04 12.13 9.91
CA MET A 146 0.00 11.06 8.92
C MET A 146 -1.22 11.19 8.02
N LEU A 147 -1.11 10.72 6.78
CA LEU A 147 -2.24 10.56 5.88
C LEU A 147 -3.07 9.33 6.29
N TRP A 148 -4.36 9.52 6.51
CA TRP A 148 -5.33 8.50 6.89
C TRP A 148 -6.32 8.22 5.75
N GLU A 149 -5.78 7.96 4.56
CA GLU A 149 -6.57 7.66 3.37
C GLU A 149 -6.00 6.43 2.69
N LYS A 150 -6.87 5.48 2.33
CA LYS A 150 -6.42 4.32 1.57
C LYS A 150 -5.93 4.75 0.19
N PHE A 151 -4.89 4.12 -0.31
CA PHE A 151 -4.41 4.39 -1.66
C PHE A 151 -3.85 3.13 -2.33
N ALA A 152 -3.62 3.22 -3.63
CA ALA A 152 -3.01 2.15 -4.40
C ALA A 152 -1.93 2.66 -5.34
N ILE A 153 -0.90 1.84 -5.53
CA ILE A 153 0.08 1.98 -6.61
C ILE A 153 -0.31 0.99 -7.71
N ARG A 154 -0.71 1.51 -8.86
CA ARG A 154 -1.02 0.71 -10.06
C ARG A 154 0.10 0.86 -11.08
N VAL A 155 0.64 -0.26 -11.55
CA VAL A 155 1.77 -0.33 -12.49
C VAL A 155 1.35 -1.08 -13.74
N ARG A 156 1.59 -0.48 -14.91
CA ARG A 156 1.28 -1.05 -16.22
C ARG A 156 2.48 -0.89 -17.18
N PRO A 157 2.92 -1.95 -17.89
CA PRO A 157 4.00 -1.86 -18.87
C PRO A 157 3.68 -0.91 -20.05
N MET A 158 4.72 -0.35 -20.67
CA MET A 158 4.67 0.50 -21.88
C MET A 158 5.65 0.04 -22.97
N PRO A 159 5.30 0.13 -24.27
CA PRO A 159 3.95 0.39 -24.78
C PRO A 159 3.05 -0.78 -24.39
N ALA A 160 1.80 -0.53 -24.01
CA ALA A 160 0.86 -1.60 -23.71
C ALA A 160 0.61 -2.36 -25.03
N PRO A 161 1.18 -3.56 -25.27
CA PRO A 161 0.63 -4.37 -26.34
C PRO A 161 -0.74 -4.84 -25.84
N LEU A 162 -1.54 -5.39 -26.72
CA LEU A 162 -2.89 -5.92 -26.48
C LEU A 162 -3.02 -6.98 -25.35
N GLU A 163 -1.95 -7.25 -24.60
CA GLU A 163 -1.83 -8.22 -23.51
C GLU A 163 -0.79 -7.72 -22.48
N GLY A 164 -1.12 -6.74 -21.64
CA GLY A 164 -0.26 -6.25 -20.56
C GLY A 164 -0.81 -6.62 -19.19
N PHE A 165 0.05 -7.01 -18.24
CA PHE A 165 -0.42 -7.17 -16.85
C PHE A 165 -0.63 -5.80 -16.20
N THR A 166 -1.61 -5.72 -15.31
CA THR A 166 -1.75 -4.66 -14.32
C THR A 166 -1.34 -5.20 -12.97
N LEU A 167 -0.32 -4.61 -12.36
CA LEU A 167 -0.02 -4.84 -10.95
C LEU A 167 -0.64 -3.71 -10.13
N THR A 168 -1.39 -4.04 -9.11
CA THR A 168 -1.97 -3.07 -8.16
C THR A 168 -1.57 -3.46 -6.76
N VAL A 169 -0.90 -2.56 -6.04
CA VAL A 169 -0.59 -2.73 -4.62
C VAL A 169 -1.48 -1.77 -3.85
N ASN A 170 -2.40 -2.30 -3.07
CA ASN A 170 -3.31 -1.55 -2.21
C ASN A 170 -2.69 -1.36 -0.83
N PHE A 171 -2.85 -0.16 -0.29
CA PHE A 171 -2.31 0.25 0.99
C PHE A 171 -3.42 0.76 1.91
N ARG A 172 -3.27 0.45 3.20
CA ARG A 172 -4.15 0.96 4.26
C ARG A 172 -3.33 1.75 5.30
N PRO A 173 -3.89 2.82 5.89
CA PRO A 173 -3.26 3.48 7.04
C PRO A 173 -3.06 2.49 8.21
N SER A 174 -1.94 2.62 8.94
CA SER A 174 -1.58 1.72 10.04
C SER A 174 -1.02 2.48 11.25
N PRO A 175 -1.72 2.49 12.41
CA PRO A 175 -1.24 3.10 13.65
C PRO A 175 0.07 2.49 14.16
N GLY A 176 0.18 1.16 14.10
CA GLY A 176 1.38 0.48 14.56
C GLY A 176 2.56 0.80 13.65
N ARG A 177 2.33 0.90 12.34
CA ARG A 177 3.38 1.33 11.41
C ARG A 177 3.80 2.77 11.69
N PHE A 178 2.85 3.67 11.93
CA PHE A 178 3.14 5.05 12.32
C PHE A 178 4.04 5.12 13.55
N VAL A 179 3.75 4.33 14.59
CA VAL A 179 4.59 4.27 15.81
C VAL A 179 5.98 3.72 15.51
N MET A 180 6.08 2.66 14.71
CA MET A 180 7.38 2.07 14.33
C MET A 180 8.24 3.06 13.53
N GLU A 181 7.63 3.77 12.58
CA GLU A 181 8.26 4.81 11.77
C GLU A 181 8.73 5.99 12.61
N ALA A 182 7.83 6.55 13.44
CA ALA A 182 8.14 7.67 14.32
C ALA A 182 9.19 7.34 15.40
N SER A 183 9.34 6.07 15.76
CA SER A 183 10.37 5.58 16.67
C SER A 183 11.69 5.21 15.96
N GLY A 184 11.78 5.40 14.64
CA GLY A 184 12.97 5.06 13.86
C GLY A 184 13.21 3.57 13.64
N ARG A 185 12.23 2.70 13.95
CA ARG A 185 12.32 1.25 13.77
C ARG A 185 12.04 0.79 12.33
N ARG A 186 11.44 1.65 11.51
CA ARG A 186 11.15 1.42 10.08
C ARG A 186 11.40 2.70 9.28
N PRO A 187 11.75 2.59 7.99
CA PRO A 187 11.85 3.77 7.12
C PRO A 187 10.51 4.47 7.02
N SER A 188 10.56 5.79 7.06
CA SER A 188 9.39 6.65 6.96
C SER A 188 9.38 7.36 5.61
N LEU A 189 8.21 7.40 4.98
CA LEU A 189 7.97 8.20 3.78
C LEU A 189 7.14 9.44 4.13
N TYR A 190 7.56 10.58 3.60
CA TYR A 190 6.93 11.87 3.88
C TYR A 190 6.62 12.63 2.60
N PHE A 191 5.60 13.47 2.68
CA PHE A 191 5.42 14.60 1.78
C PHE A 191 5.15 15.86 2.59
N ARG A 192 5.34 17.03 1.99
CA ARG A 192 5.03 18.32 2.61
C ARG A 192 3.67 18.80 2.17
N ALA A 193 2.88 19.31 3.11
CA ALA A 193 1.55 19.84 2.87
C ALA A 193 1.41 21.25 3.45
N TRP A 194 0.65 22.10 2.76
CA TRP A 194 0.31 23.44 3.23
C TRP A 194 -0.78 23.37 4.32
N LYS A 195 -0.51 23.90 5.51
CA LYS A 195 -1.35 23.82 6.72
C LYS A 195 -2.82 24.22 6.48
N PRO A 196 -3.14 25.32 5.77
CA PRO A 196 -4.53 25.71 5.49
C PRO A 196 -5.36 24.71 4.67
N ARG A 197 -4.76 23.64 4.11
CA ARG A 197 -5.48 22.57 3.40
C ARG A 197 -5.84 21.37 4.28
N LEU A 198 -5.36 21.36 5.52
CA LEU A 198 -5.61 20.29 6.48
C LEU A 198 -6.97 20.48 7.17
N PRO A 199 -7.56 19.42 7.76
CA PRO A 199 -8.81 19.52 8.50
C PRO A 199 -8.57 20.16 9.87
N LEU A 200 -8.32 21.47 9.95
CA LEU A 200 -7.90 22.14 11.19
C LEU A 200 -9.04 22.56 12.13
N GLY A 201 -10.31 22.37 11.73
CA GLY A 201 -11.48 22.81 12.50
C GLY A 201 -11.99 24.20 12.09
N SER A 202 -12.87 24.79 12.89
CA SER A 202 -13.49 26.09 12.60
C SER A 202 -12.55 27.25 12.93
N THR A 203 -12.35 28.14 11.96
CA THR A 203 -11.61 29.41 12.13
C THR A 203 -12.33 30.38 13.08
N ILE A 204 -13.65 30.22 13.29
CA ILE A 204 -14.48 31.16 14.06
C ILE A 204 -14.25 31.00 15.57
N ASN A 205 -14.03 29.78 16.05
CA ASN A 205 -13.89 29.49 17.49
C ASN A 205 -12.43 29.25 17.93
N SER A 206 -11.46 29.36 17.02
CA SER A 206 -10.04 29.02 17.26
C SER A 206 -9.80 27.60 17.80
N ALA A 207 -10.78 26.71 17.65
CA ALA A 207 -10.73 25.34 18.16
C ALA A 207 -10.15 24.42 17.07
N CYS A 208 -9.11 23.69 17.45
CA CYS A 208 -8.56 22.63 16.61
C CYS A 208 -9.59 21.51 16.41
N SER A 209 -9.49 20.79 15.29
CA SER A 209 -10.32 19.61 15.02
C SER A 209 -9.95 18.42 15.90
N GLU A 210 -10.82 17.42 15.94
CA GLU A 210 -10.58 16.15 16.62
C GLU A 210 -9.50 15.31 15.91
N GLU A 211 -9.35 15.48 14.59
CA GLU A 211 -8.31 14.84 13.79
C GLU A 211 -6.93 15.49 14.00
N ILE A 212 -6.87 16.79 14.30
CA ILE A 212 -5.62 17.55 14.49
C ILE A 212 -5.71 18.44 15.75
N PRO A 213 -5.72 17.86 16.97
CA PRO A 213 -5.99 18.59 18.21
C PRO A 213 -4.90 19.61 18.59
N LEU A 214 -3.69 19.52 18.03
CA LEU A 214 -2.60 20.48 18.24
C LEU A 214 -2.33 21.37 17.01
N CYS A 215 -3.38 21.68 16.24
CA CYS A 215 -3.31 22.48 15.01
C CYS A 215 -2.62 23.85 15.15
N LYS A 216 -2.65 24.46 16.35
CA LYS A 216 -2.04 25.76 16.63
C LYS A 216 -0.51 25.71 16.58
N GLU A 217 0.08 24.58 16.94
CA GLU A 217 1.54 24.38 16.97
C GLU A 217 2.14 24.05 15.60
N LEU A 218 1.31 23.78 14.59
CA LEU A 218 1.79 23.39 13.27
C LEU A 218 2.42 24.57 12.51
N PRO A 219 3.59 24.38 11.87
CA PRO A 219 4.14 25.35 10.92
C PRO A 219 3.26 25.47 9.66
N ASP A 220 3.49 26.50 8.85
CA ASP A 220 2.73 26.72 7.60
C ASP A 220 2.87 25.58 6.59
N VAL A 221 4.04 24.94 6.55
CA VAL A 221 4.30 23.75 5.76
C VAL A 221 4.65 22.60 6.70
N VAL A 222 3.81 21.58 6.70
CA VAL A 222 3.94 20.44 7.61
C VAL A 222 4.45 19.19 6.90
N PRO A 223 5.28 18.36 7.54
CA PRO A 223 5.56 17.02 7.06
C PRO A 223 4.40 16.08 7.41
N VAL A 224 3.91 15.35 6.42
CA VAL A 224 2.86 14.33 6.58
C VAL A 224 3.44 12.97 6.24
N ARG A 225 3.33 12.01 7.17
CA ARG A 225 3.77 10.64 6.95
C ARG A 225 2.79 9.86 6.10
N MET A 226 3.31 8.95 5.28
CA MET A 226 2.54 7.91 4.62
C MET A 226 2.73 6.58 5.34
N SER A 227 2.35 6.51 6.61
CA SER A 227 2.44 5.31 7.44
C SER A 227 1.35 4.28 7.07
N HIS A 228 1.55 3.66 5.92
CA HIS A 228 0.65 2.65 5.37
C HIS A 228 1.36 1.32 5.22
N GLU A 229 0.59 0.25 5.32
CA GLU A 229 1.04 -1.10 5.06
C GLU A 229 0.28 -1.70 3.88
N VAL A 230 0.85 -2.73 3.28
CA VAL A 230 0.23 -3.43 2.16
C VAL A 230 -1.01 -4.18 2.66
N GLU A 231 -2.17 -3.85 2.10
CA GLU A 231 -3.43 -4.53 2.34
C GLU A 231 -3.61 -5.71 1.36
N GLU A 232 -3.28 -5.49 0.09
CA GLU A 232 -3.47 -6.47 -0.98
C GLU A 232 -2.48 -6.18 -2.12
N VAL A 233 -1.91 -7.23 -2.72
CA VAL A 233 -1.20 -7.18 -4.00
C VAL A 233 -2.01 -7.95 -5.02
N ARG A 234 -2.34 -7.31 -6.14
CA ARG A 234 -3.15 -7.87 -7.20
C ARG A 234 -2.42 -7.80 -8.53
N LEU A 235 -2.33 -8.93 -9.21
CA LEU A 235 -1.77 -9.06 -10.55
C LEU A 235 -2.87 -9.52 -11.50
N GLU A 236 -3.25 -8.68 -12.45
CA GLU A 236 -4.31 -8.94 -13.40
C GLU A 236 -3.78 -8.95 -14.83
N LEU A 237 -4.17 -9.95 -15.60
CA LEU A 237 -4.00 -9.98 -17.05
C LEU A 237 -5.41 -9.96 -17.67
N GLU A 238 -5.65 -8.99 -18.56
CA GLU A 238 -6.92 -8.84 -19.29
C GLU A 238 -6.61 -8.92 -20.79
N GLY A 239 -7.48 -9.59 -21.55
CA GLY A 239 -7.28 -9.83 -22.97
C GLY A 239 -8.29 -10.81 -23.55
N ASP A 240 -8.14 -11.11 -24.84
CA ASP A 240 -9.03 -12.05 -25.52
C ASP A 240 -8.46 -13.47 -25.49
N ASN A 241 -9.30 -14.45 -25.15
CA ASN A 241 -8.96 -15.89 -25.14
C ASN A 241 -7.67 -16.22 -24.36
N LEU A 242 -7.66 -15.91 -23.06
CA LEU A 242 -6.52 -16.15 -22.16
C LEU A 242 -6.44 -17.61 -21.66
N ALA A 243 -7.02 -18.59 -22.37
CA ALA A 243 -7.13 -19.97 -21.87
C ALA A 243 -5.76 -20.56 -21.49
N VAL A 244 -4.76 -20.40 -22.36
CA VAL A 244 -3.39 -20.89 -22.13
C VAL A 244 -2.72 -20.16 -20.97
N GLN A 245 -2.88 -18.84 -20.88
CA GLN A 245 -2.29 -18.00 -19.84
C GLN A 245 -2.92 -18.28 -18.47
N ALA A 246 -4.24 -18.52 -18.44
CA ALA A 246 -4.97 -18.92 -17.25
C ALA A 246 -4.46 -20.26 -16.72
N GLU A 247 -4.44 -21.28 -17.57
CA GLU A 247 -3.96 -22.62 -17.22
C GLU A 247 -2.51 -22.59 -16.71
N GLN A 248 -1.63 -21.88 -17.43
CA GLN A 248 -0.23 -21.75 -17.04
C GLN A 248 -0.06 -21.02 -15.70
N THR A 249 -0.72 -19.88 -15.52
CA THR A 249 -0.64 -19.10 -14.28
C THR A 249 -1.07 -19.95 -13.08
N LEU A 250 -2.23 -20.57 -13.18
CA LEU A 250 -2.80 -21.34 -12.07
C LEU A 250 -2.02 -22.64 -11.79
N THR A 251 -1.57 -23.35 -12.84
CA THR A 251 -0.72 -24.55 -12.69
C THR A 251 0.63 -24.22 -12.03
N ASN A 252 1.22 -23.06 -12.37
CA ASN A 252 2.45 -22.62 -11.74
C ASN A 252 2.26 -22.25 -10.26
N LEU A 253 1.14 -21.61 -9.91
CA LEU A 253 0.79 -21.35 -8.51
C LEU A 253 0.66 -22.66 -7.73
N GLU A 254 -0.09 -23.62 -8.25
CA GLU A 254 -0.27 -24.93 -7.62
C GLU A 254 1.07 -25.68 -7.46
N THR A 255 1.89 -25.69 -8.52
CA THR A 255 3.18 -26.38 -8.50
C THR A 255 4.14 -25.74 -7.50
N ARG A 256 4.25 -24.41 -7.50
CA ARG A 256 5.17 -23.66 -6.64
C ARG A 256 4.81 -23.76 -5.16
N TYR A 257 3.52 -23.71 -4.86
CA TYR A 257 3.02 -23.65 -3.48
C TYR A 257 2.34 -24.94 -3.03
N ARG A 258 2.62 -26.07 -3.67
CA ARG A 258 2.02 -27.39 -3.39
C ARG A 258 1.96 -27.76 -1.91
N ARG A 259 2.96 -27.36 -1.12
CA ARG A 259 3.03 -27.65 0.34
C ARG A 259 2.05 -26.83 1.19
N ASN A 260 1.63 -25.67 0.69
CA ASN A 260 0.75 -24.71 1.38
C ASN A 260 -0.62 -24.59 0.67
N LEU A 261 -0.93 -25.57 -0.20
CA LEU A 261 -2.16 -25.56 -0.97
C LEU A 261 -3.33 -25.90 -0.05
N ALA A 262 -4.25 -24.94 0.14
CA ALA A 262 -5.45 -25.14 0.93
C ALA A 262 -6.57 -25.75 0.09
N SER A 263 -6.73 -25.27 -1.14
CA SER A 263 -7.67 -25.84 -2.11
C SER A 263 -7.22 -25.57 -3.56
N SER A 264 -7.55 -26.47 -4.47
CA SER A 264 -7.39 -26.29 -5.91
C SER A 264 -8.57 -26.95 -6.61
N ASN A 265 -9.24 -26.19 -7.48
CA ASN A 265 -10.19 -26.76 -8.43
C ASN A 265 -9.61 -26.79 -9.86
N MET A 266 -8.28 -26.79 -10.00
CA MET A 266 -7.60 -26.85 -11.30
C MET A 266 -7.95 -28.09 -12.11
N ARG A 267 -8.27 -29.20 -11.45
CA ARG A 267 -8.75 -30.41 -12.13
C ARG A 267 -10.06 -30.18 -12.89
N ASP A 268 -10.83 -29.16 -12.50
CA ASP A 268 -12.08 -28.74 -13.12
C ASP A 268 -11.92 -27.47 -13.98
N PHE A 269 -10.68 -27.10 -14.36
CA PHE A 269 -10.44 -25.96 -15.23
C PHE A 269 -11.14 -26.19 -16.59
N ASP A 270 -12.10 -25.34 -16.89
CA ASP A 270 -12.83 -25.39 -18.15
C ASP A 270 -12.33 -24.23 -19.04
N PRO A 271 -11.50 -24.52 -20.06
CA PRO A 271 -10.97 -23.49 -20.96
C PRO A 271 -12.06 -22.81 -21.80
N VAL A 272 -13.22 -23.47 -22.01
CA VAL A 272 -14.35 -22.91 -22.76
C VAL A 272 -15.16 -21.97 -21.88
N ARG A 273 -15.45 -22.36 -20.63
CA ARG A 273 -16.15 -21.51 -19.65
C ARG A 273 -15.23 -20.49 -18.97
N GLY A 274 -13.92 -20.64 -19.11
CA GLY A 274 -12.89 -19.74 -18.58
C GLY A 274 -12.78 -19.74 -17.06
N ARG A 275 -13.13 -20.85 -16.39
CA ARG A 275 -13.20 -20.91 -14.91
C ARG A 275 -12.14 -21.84 -14.34
N GLY A 276 -11.36 -21.33 -13.40
CA GLY A 276 -10.39 -22.06 -12.60
C GLY A 276 -9.96 -21.20 -11.42
N ARG A 277 -9.64 -21.83 -10.30
CA ARG A 277 -9.26 -21.20 -9.05
C ARG A 277 -8.27 -22.05 -8.27
N VAL A 278 -7.22 -21.40 -7.78
CA VAL A 278 -6.24 -21.97 -6.86
C VAL A 278 -6.19 -21.10 -5.62
N GLU A 279 -6.26 -21.70 -4.45
CA GLU A 279 -6.12 -20.99 -3.19
C GLU A 279 -5.04 -21.62 -2.32
N ILE A 280 -4.04 -20.80 -1.97
CA ILE A 280 -2.88 -21.18 -1.17
C ILE A 280 -2.97 -20.39 0.13
N ARG A 281 -2.82 -21.07 1.27
CA ARG A 281 -2.82 -20.44 2.59
C ARG A 281 -1.62 -20.92 3.39
N ASP A 282 -0.93 -20.00 4.05
CA ASP A 282 0.14 -20.34 5.00
C ASP A 282 -0.25 -20.04 6.47
N GLY A 283 -1.52 -19.68 6.70
CA GLY A 283 -2.09 -19.32 7.99
C GLY A 283 -1.90 -17.84 8.35
N ALA A 284 -1.03 -17.11 7.66
CA ALA A 284 -0.87 -15.66 7.81
C ALA A 284 -1.32 -14.91 6.56
N THR A 285 -1.21 -15.54 5.39
CA THR A 285 -1.49 -14.95 4.09
C THR A 285 -2.23 -15.94 3.19
N VAL A 286 -2.97 -15.38 2.23
CA VAL A 286 -3.69 -16.12 1.20
C VAL A 286 -3.28 -15.63 -0.18
N ILE A 287 -3.00 -16.56 -1.09
CA ILE A 287 -2.88 -16.29 -2.53
C ILE A 287 -4.07 -16.95 -3.22
N THR A 288 -4.88 -16.15 -3.89
CA THR A 288 -6.00 -16.61 -4.73
C THR A 288 -5.69 -16.32 -6.18
N GLY A 289 -5.45 -17.36 -6.97
CA GLY A 289 -5.44 -17.29 -8.44
C GLY A 289 -6.82 -17.64 -8.97
N GLU A 290 -7.36 -16.84 -9.88
CA GLU A 290 -8.68 -17.06 -10.49
C GLU A 290 -8.69 -16.66 -11.97
N SER A 291 -9.32 -17.47 -12.81
CA SER A 291 -9.66 -17.10 -14.19
C SER A 291 -11.14 -16.78 -14.31
N PHE A 292 -11.46 -15.76 -15.09
CA PHE A 292 -12.82 -15.24 -15.24
C PHE A 292 -13.40 -15.61 -16.61
N PRO A 293 -14.72 -15.88 -16.68
CA PRO A 293 -15.38 -16.26 -17.92
C PRO A 293 -15.25 -15.20 -19.03
N PRO A 294 -15.43 -15.58 -20.30
CA PRO A 294 -15.39 -14.65 -21.42
C PRO A 294 -16.36 -13.47 -21.24
N GLU A 295 -15.99 -12.32 -21.80
CA GLU A 295 -16.96 -11.28 -22.09
C GLU A 295 -18.02 -11.79 -23.09
N ARG A 296 -19.23 -11.22 -23.07
CA ARG A 296 -20.32 -11.65 -23.96
C ARG A 296 -19.85 -11.70 -25.42
N GLY A 297 -20.02 -12.85 -26.06
CA GLY A 297 -19.69 -13.07 -27.46
C GLY A 297 -18.24 -13.49 -27.74
N LYS A 298 -17.39 -13.65 -26.73
CA LYS A 298 -16.02 -14.17 -26.86
C LYS A 298 -15.90 -15.62 -26.37
N ILE A 299 -14.83 -16.31 -26.79
CA ILE A 299 -14.49 -17.67 -26.36
C ILE A 299 -13.25 -17.61 -25.47
N GLY A 300 -13.25 -18.39 -24.38
CA GLY A 300 -12.14 -18.49 -23.44
C GLY A 300 -12.11 -17.37 -22.39
N PRO A 301 -11.31 -17.53 -21.32
CA PRO A 301 -11.27 -16.54 -20.24
C PRO A 301 -10.83 -15.16 -20.74
N SER A 302 -11.48 -14.11 -20.23
CA SER A 302 -11.16 -12.71 -20.56
C SER A 302 -10.17 -12.08 -19.57
N LYS A 303 -10.01 -12.69 -18.41
CA LYS A 303 -9.16 -12.19 -17.32
C LYS A 303 -8.59 -13.32 -16.49
N VAL A 304 -7.36 -13.12 -16.04
CA VAL A 304 -6.69 -13.93 -15.02
C VAL A 304 -6.24 -12.98 -13.91
N SER A 305 -6.61 -13.27 -12.66
CA SER A 305 -6.22 -12.49 -11.49
C SER A 305 -5.47 -13.37 -10.52
N VAL A 306 -4.40 -12.83 -9.94
CA VAL A 306 -3.75 -13.41 -8.77
C VAL A 306 -3.72 -12.35 -7.69
N VAL A 307 -4.37 -12.66 -6.57
CA VAL A 307 -4.51 -11.78 -5.42
C VAL A 307 -3.74 -12.37 -4.25
N TYR A 308 -2.87 -11.58 -3.65
CA TYR A 308 -2.19 -11.88 -2.40
C TYR A 308 -2.65 -10.90 -1.34
N ALA A 309 -3.10 -11.42 -0.20
CA ALA A 309 -3.56 -10.63 0.92
C ALA A 309 -3.21 -11.33 2.24
N GLU A 310 -3.22 -10.56 3.33
CA GLU A 310 -3.19 -11.17 4.65
C GLU A 310 -4.49 -11.91 4.95
N GLU A 311 -4.35 -13.06 5.60
CA GLU A 311 -5.46 -13.76 6.20
C GLU A 311 -5.80 -13.08 7.54
N GLN A 312 -7.10 -12.99 7.87
CA GLN A 312 -7.50 -12.54 9.20
C GLN A 312 -7.23 -13.66 10.21
N SER A 313 -6.02 -13.68 10.76
CA SER A 313 -5.59 -14.67 11.75
C SER A 313 -4.72 -14.04 12.84
N GLU A 314 -4.61 -14.71 13.99
CA GLU A 314 -3.77 -14.24 15.13
C GLU A 314 -2.28 -14.10 14.75
N VAL A 315 -1.82 -14.85 13.75
CA VAL A 315 -0.43 -14.86 13.29
C VAL A 315 -0.15 -13.87 12.15
N SER A 316 -1.20 -13.23 11.60
CA SER A 316 -1.06 -12.20 10.56
C SER A 316 -0.20 -11.02 11.03
N TYR A 317 0.48 -10.34 10.11
CA TYR A 317 1.26 -9.15 10.47
C TYR A 317 0.36 -8.04 11.01
N ARG A 318 -0.78 -7.81 10.36
CA ARG A 318 -1.82 -6.87 10.77
C ARG A 318 -2.19 -7.04 12.24
N THR A 319 -2.48 -8.26 12.68
CA THR A 319 -2.85 -8.50 14.08
C THR A 319 -1.70 -8.18 15.03
N ARG A 320 -0.46 -8.50 14.65
CA ARG A 320 0.74 -8.22 15.45
C ARG A 320 1.05 -6.72 15.54
N ILE A 321 0.94 -5.97 14.44
CA ILE A 321 1.20 -4.53 14.43
C ILE A 321 0.10 -3.73 15.14
N ASP A 322 -1.15 -4.18 15.04
CA ASP A 322 -2.27 -3.61 15.79
C ASP A 322 -2.11 -3.90 17.30
N ALA A 323 -1.63 -5.09 17.68
CA ALA A 323 -1.28 -5.41 19.06
C ALA A 323 -0.12 -4.55 19.58
N TYR A 324 0.96 -4.42 18.79
CA TYR A 324 2.10 -3.57 19.12
C TYR A 324 1.69 -2.11 19.38
N PHE A 325 0.81 -1.56 18.54
CA PHE A 325 0.27 -0.22 18.75
C PHE A 325 -0.45 -0.07 20.09
N ARG A 326 -1.33 -1.03 20.43
CA ARG A 326 -2.07 -1.02 21.70
C ARG A 326 -1.13 -1.08 22.89
N GLU A 327 -0.20 -2.03 22.90
CA GLU A 327 0.79 -2.18 23.96
C GLU A 327 1.65 -0.92 24.15
N PHE A 328 2.09 -0.32 23.05
CA PHE A 328 2.83 0.93 23.05
C PHE A 328 2.02 2.07 23.66
N ARG A 329 0.76 2.24 23.22
CA ARG A 329 -0.13 3.28 23.73
C ARG A 329 -0.38 3.11 25.23
N ASP A 330 -0.66 1.88 25.68
CA ASP A 330 -0.92 1.58 27.10
C ASP A 330 0.31 1.80 27.98
N ALA A 331 1.51 1.55 27.46
CA ALA A 331 2.76 1.90 28.14
C ALA A 331 2.89 3.42 28.34
N LEU A 332 2.60 4.21 27.29
CA LEU A 332 2.64 5.67 27.39
C LEU A 332 1.58 6.25 28.34
N VAL A 333 0.37 5.67 28.37
CA VAL A 333 -0.68 6.09 29.30
C VAL A 333 -0.24 5.86 30.75
N ARG A 334 0.37 4.71 31.02
CA ARG A 334 0.94 4.40 32.35
C ARG A 334 2.05 5.39 32.72
N GLN A 335 2.96 5.70 31.79
CA GLN A 335 4.02 6.68 32.00
C GLN A 335 3.45 8.07 32.32
N GLN A 336 2.47 8.55 31.54
CA GLN A 336 1.83 9.85 31.78
C GLN A 336 1.12 9.91 33.15
N SER A 337 0.52 8.80 33.60
CA SER A 337 -0.09 8.72 34.93
C SER A 337 0.95 8.85 36.05
N ILE A 338 2.10 8.21 35.91
CA ILE A 338 3.22 8.30 36.86
C ILE A 338 3.75 9.74 36.92
N ASP A 339 4.02 10.36 35.77
CA ASP A 339 4.53 11.73 35.67
C ASP A 339 3.59 12.78 36.29
N ARG A 340 2.28 12.55 36.22
CA ARG A 340 1.29 13.42 36.89
C ARG A 340 1.33 13.27 38.41
N LYS A 341 1.51 12.05 38.92
CA LYS A 341 1.60 11.79 40.37
C LYS A 341 2.88 12.36 40.98
N THR A 342 4.01 12.31 40.27
CA THR A 342 5.29 12.88 40.76
C THR A 342 5.34 14.40 40.71
N ARG A 343 4.53 15.07 39.89
CA ARG A 343 4.43 16.54 39.86
C ARG A 343 3.45 17.14 40.87
N THR A 344 2.63 16.31 41.50
CA THR A 344 1.60 16.74 42.48
C THR A 344 2.01 16.48 43.92
N ASN A 345 3.16 15.84 44.13
CA ASN A 345 3.90 15.75 45.40
C ASN A 345 5.11 16.67 45.33
#